data_AF-A0A258APY1-F1
#
_entry.id   AF-A0A258APY1-F1
#
_cell.length_a   1.000
_cell.length_b   1.000
_cell.length_c   1.000
_cell.angle_alpha   90.00
_cell.angle_beta   90.00
_cell.angle_gamma   90.00
#
_symmetry.space_group_name_H-M   'P 1'
#
loop_
_entity.id
_entity.type
_entity.pdbx_description
1 polymer ?
#
loop_
_entity_poly.entity_id
_entity_poly.type
_entity_poly.pdbx_seq_one_letter_code
_entity_poly.pdbx_strand_id
1 'polypeptide(L)'
;FDIPENYNLGIAWQASPMLKNASAETMEPLRRMFGQSLVAASDLAAGTVITQESLSCRKPGHGIAASNVGSVLGKKLKHAVKAAQFLKQEDFE
;
A
#
# COMPACT_ATOMS: atom_id res chain seq x y z
N PHE A 1 24.40 14.26 58.47
CA PHE A 1 23.37 13.24 58.19
C PHE A 1 24.11 12.16 57.44
N ASP A 2 24.54 11.16 58.20
CA ASP A 2 25.37 10.04 57.76
C ASP A 2 24.48 9.09 56.96
N ILE A 3 24.82 8.82 55.70
CA ILE A 3 24.12 7.82 54.90
C ILE A 3 24.99 6.57 54.90
N PRO A 4 24.58 5.46 55.54
CA PRO A 4 25.35 4.23 55.50
C PRO A 4 25.26 3.62 54.10
N GLU A 5 26.44 3.34 53.57
CA GLU A 5 26.71 2.35 52.54
C GLU A 5 26.00 1.04 52.94
N ASN A 6 25.31 0.39 52.00
CA ASN A 6 24.70 -0.94 52.10
C ASN A 6 23.18 -0.98 52.41
N TYR A 7 22.36 -0.59 51.43
CA TYR A 7 21.01 -1.14 51.31
C TYR A 7 20.80 -1.74 49.93
N ASN A 8 21.32 -2.96 49.78
CA ASN A 8 21.09 -3.82 48.64
C ASN A 8 19.69 -4.43 48.78
N LEU A 9 18.65 -3.71 48.33
CA LEU A 9 17.31 -4.27 48.18
C LEU A 9 17.17 -4.83 46.77
N GLY A 10 17.65 -6.06 46.62
CA GLY A 10 17.21 -6.92 45.55
C GLY A 10 15.72 -7.17 45.69
N ILE A 11 14.91 -6.53 44.84
CA ILE A 11 13.61 -7.06 44.41
C ILE A 11 13.51 -6.84 42.91
N ALA A 12 13.39 -7.96 42.22
CA ALA A 12 13.21 -8.11 40.80
C ALA A 12 12.00 -7.32 40.30
N TRP A 13 12.25 -6.32 39.45
CA TRP A 13 11.20 -5.79 38.58
C TRP A 13 11.10 -6.72 37.37
N GLN A 14 10.05 -7.53 37.43
CA GLN A 14 9.70 -8.51 36.44
C GLN A 14 9.58 -7.88 35.04
N ALA A 15 10.16 -8.62 34.09
CA ALA A 15 9.64 -8.87 32.76
C ALA A 15 8.86 -7.73 32.08
N SER A 16 9.55 -6.99 31.22
CA SER A 16 8.99 -6.60 29.93
C SER A 16 10.10 -6.42 28.90
N PRO A 17 10.65 -7.50 28.32
CA PRO A 17 11.21 -7.39 26.98
C PRO A 17 10.00 -7.25 26.04
N MET A 18 9.44 -6.04 25.91
CA MET A 18 8.60 -5.71 24.76
C MET A 18 9.48 -5.56 23.52
N LEU A 19 10.20 -6.63 23.19
CA LEU A 19 10.74 -6.86 21.86
C LEU A 19 9.64 -7.52 21.06
N LYS A 20 8.73 -6.71 20.51
CA LYS A 20 7.87 -7.11 19.38
C LYS A 20 7.45 -5.90 18.57
N ASN A 21 8.44 -5.13 18.11
CA ASN A 21 8.27 -4.31 16.93
C ASN A 21 9.28 -4.69 15.83
N ALA A 22 9.65 -5.97 15.76
CA ALA A 22 10.43 -6.53 14.67
C ALA A 22 9.51 -7.25 13.67
N SER A 23 8.36 -6.66 13.37
CA SER A 23 7.43 -7.13 12.34
C SER A 23 6.91 -5.98 11.49
N ALA A 24 7.71 -4.92 11.33
CA ALA A 24 7.42 -3.81 10.42
C ALA A 24 8.26 -3.86 9.13
N GLU A 25 9.32 -4.68 9.09
CA GLU A 25 10.28 -4.70 7.97
C GLU A 25 9.79 -5.52 6.77
N THR A 26 8.75 -6.35 6.92
CA THR A 26 8.12 -7.06 5.79
C THR A 26 6.99 -6.27 5.12
N MET A 27 6.62 -5.10 5.65
CA MET A 27 5.46 -4.32 5.20
C MET A 27 5.78 -3.12 4.31
N GLU A 28 7.04 -2.79 4.07
CA GLU A 28 7.41 -1.60 3.29
C GLU A 28 6.96 -1.64 1.81
N PRO A 29 7.10 -2.75 1.05
CA PRO A 29 6.57 -2.80 -0.31
C PRO A 29 5.04 -2.73 -0.35
N LEU A 30 4.35 -3.37 0.62
CA LEU A 30 2.90 -3.28 0.74
C LEU A 30 2.45 -1.83 1.04
N ARG A 31 3.06 -1.18 2.04
CA ARG A 31 2.73 0.23 2.41
C ARG A 31 2.95 1.21 1.27
N ARG A 32 3.93 0.96 0.38
CA ARG A 32 4.23 1.86 -0.74
C ARG A 32 3.15 1.81 -1.83
N MET A 33 2.50 0.65 -2.02
CA MET A 33 1.35 0.49 -2.91
C MET A 33 0.04 0.95 -2.26
N PHE A 34 -0.04 0.95 -0.91
CA PHE A 34 -1.18 1.52 -0.18
C PHE A 34 -1.29 3.03 -0.48
N GLY A 35 -2.42 3.42 -1.09
CA GLY A 35 -2.75 4.81 -1.44
C GLY A 35 -2.46 5.22 -2.87
N GLN A 36 -1.92 4.33 -3.71
CA GLN A 36 -1.82 4.53 -5.16
C GLN A 36 -2.98 3.86 -5.88
N SER A 37 -3.70 4.60 -6.72
CA SER A 37 -4.69 4.03 -7.63
C SER A 37 -4.22 4.07 -9.07
N LEU A 38 -4.67 3.08 -9.83
CA LEU A 38 -4.50 2.98 -11.26
C LEU A 38 -5.30 4.06 -11.96
N VAL A 39 -4.63 4.72 -12.90
CA VAL A 39 -5.19 5.68 -13.83
C VAL A 39 -4.79 5.29 -15.24
N ALA A 40 -5.53 5.75 -16.24
CA ALA A 40 -5.10 5.61 -17.62
C ALA A 40 -3.84 6.46 -17.88
N ALA A 41 -2.82 5.87 -18.51
CA ALA A 41 -1.59 6.58 -18.87
C ALA A 41 -1.84 7.59 -20.01
N SER A 42 -2.78 7.27 -20.90
CA SER A 42 -3.20 8.05 -22.07
C SER A 42 -4.71 7.93 -22.26
N ASP A 43 -5.28 8.62 -23.24
CA ASP A 43 -6.66 8.39 -23.65
C ASP A 43 -6.81 6.99 -24.27
N LEU A 44 -7.69 6.18 -23.68
CA LEU A 44 -7.97 4.81 -24.07
C LEU A 44 -9.38 4.72 -24.63
N ALA A 45 -9.54 4.09 -25.78
CA ALA A 45 -10.84 3.94 -26.41
C ALA A 45 -11.65 2.82 -25.74
N ALA A 46 -12.97 2.87 -25.91
CA ALA A 46 -13.82 1.74 -25.58
C ALA A 46 -13.36 0.52 -26.38
N GLY A 47 -13.25 -0.62 -25.72
CA GLY A 47 -12.75 -1.84 -26.33
C GLY A 47 -11.21 -1.97 -26.34
N THR A 48 -10.46 -1.01 -25.80
CA THR A 48 -9.00 -1.15 -25.69
C THR A 48 -8.64 -2.22 -24.66
N VAL A 49 -7.69 -3.10 -25.01
CA VAL A 49 -7.12 -4.08 -24.09
C VAL A 49 -6.06 -3.39 -23.24
N ILE A 50 -6.20 -3.54 -21.93
CA ILE A 50 -5.36 -2.84 -20.97
C ILE A 50 -4.03 -3.56 -20.80
N THR A 51 -2.96 -2.84 -21.13
CA THR A 51 -1.57 -3.28 -20.96
C THR A 51 -0.91 -2.50 -19.83
N GLN A 52 0.23 -2.99 -19.35
CA GLN A 52 0.97 -2.33 -18.28
C GLN A 52 1.44 -0.92 -18.68
N GLU A 53 1.68 -0.70 -19.97
CA GLU A 53 2.08 0.59 -20.54
C GLU A 53 0.90 1.57 -20.66
N SER A 54 -0.33 1.05 -20.80
CA SER A 54 -1.55 1.85 -20.84
C SER A 54 -1.98 2.32 -19.43
N LEU A 55 -1.34 1.80 -18.39
CA LEU A 55 -1.66 2.08 -16.99
C LEU A 55 -0.60 2.97 -16.35
N SER A 56 -1.06 3.89 -15.51
CA SER A 56 -0.21 4.70 -14.65
C SER A 56 -0.77 4.71 -13.22
N CYS A 57 0.01 5.19 -12.25
CA CYS A 57 -0.38 5.17 -10.84
C CYS A 57 -0.34 6.59 -10.28
N ARG A 58 -1.45 7.08 -9.69
CA ARG A 58 -1.49 8.37 -8.98
C ARG A 58 -1.90 8.22 -7.52
N LYS A 59 -1.34 9.08 -6.68
CA LYS A 59 -1.76 9.32 -5.29
C LYS A 59 -2.58 10.62 -5.22
N PRO A 60 -3.49 10.79 -4.25
CA PRO A 60 -4.21 9.76 -3.49
C PRO A 60 -5.28 9.09 -4.38
N GLY A 61 -5.63 7.84 -4.08
CA GLY A 61 -6.36 7.01 -5.01
C GLY A 61 -7.75 6.58 -4.56
N HIS A 62 -8.79 6.96 -5.31
CA HIS A 62 -10.18 6.46 -5.17
C HIS A 62 -10.52 5.32 -6.16
N GLY A 63 -9.55 4.88 -6.97
CA GLY A 63 -9.71 3.83 -7.99
C GLY A 63 -9.07 2.50 -7.60
N ILE A 64 -8.90 1.60 -8.56
CA ILE A 64 -8.26 0.29 -8.36
C ILE A 64 -6.86 0.47 -7.79
N ALA A 65 -6.54 -0.20 -6.68
CA ALA A 65 -5.22 -0.12 -6.09
C ALA A 65 -4.14 -0.60 -7.06
N ALA A 66 -2.96 0.04 -7.08
CA ALA A 66 -1.83 -0.40 -7.91
C ALA A 66 -1.43 -1.86 -7.64
N SER A 67 -1.64 -2.37 -6.41
CA SER A 67 -1.46 -3.79 -6.06
C SER A 67 -2.39 -4.74 -6.82
N ASN A 68 -3.54 -4.27 -7.30
CA ASN A 68 -4.52 -5.05 -8.04
C ASN A 68 -4.38 -4.90 -9.57
N VAL A 69 -3.27 -4.32 -10.05
CA VAL A 69 -3.03 -4.16 -11.50
C VAL A 69 -3.11 -5.48 -12.27
N GLY A 70 -2.64 -6.58 -11.68
CA GLY A 70 -2.73 -7.91 -12.30
C GLY A 70 -4.16 -8.38 -12.58
N SER A 71 -5.16 -7.83 -11.88
CA SER A 71 -6.57 -8.19 -12.10
C SER A 71 -7.18 -7.47 -13.31
N VAL A 72 -6.57 -6.36 -13.75
CA VAL A 72 -7.04 -5.55 -14.89
C VAL A 72 -6.18 -5.67 -16.14
N LEU A 73 -4.95 -6.15 -16.02
CA LEU A 73 -4.10 -6.43 -17.18
C LEU A 73 -4.75 -7.50 -18.07
N GLY A 74 -4.85 -7.21 -19.36
CA GLY A 74 -5.51 -8.07 -20.35
C GLY A 74 -7.03 -7.93 -20.40
N LYS A 75 -7.65 -7.14 -19.51
CA LYS A 75 -9.08 -6.83 -19.60
C LYS A 75 -9.35 -5.77 -20.66
N LYS A 76 -10.58 -5.77 -21.17
CA LYS A 76 -11.05 -4.84 -22.18
C LYS A 76 -11.87 -3.73 -21.54
N LEU A 77 -11.67 -2.48 -21.94
CA LEU A 77 -12.48 -1.36 -21.46
C LEU A 77 -13.90 -1.41 -22.06
N LYS A 78 -14.91 -1.22 -21.21
CA LYS A 78 -16.32 -1.08 -21.59
C LYS A 78 -16.61 0.26 -22.26
N HIS A 79 -15.87 1.30 -21.91
CA HIS A 79 -16.04 2.65 -22.43
C HIS A 79 -14.70 3.37 -22.53
N ALA A 80 -14.66 4.50 -23.24
CA ALA A 80 -13.46 5.29 -23.40
C ALA A 80 -13.08 6.00 -22.09
N VAL A 81 -11.82 5.95 -21.71
CA VAL A 81 -11.27 6.53 -20.47
C VAL A 81 -10.21 7.55 -20.85
N LYS A 82 -10.25 8.73 -20.24
CA LYS A 82 -9.27 9.79 -20.52
C LYS A 82 -7.97 9.58 -19.78
N ALA A 83 -6.89 10.17 -20.29
CA ALA A 83 -5.60 10.19 -19.60
C ALA A 83 -5.73 10.73 -18.16
N ALA A 84 -4.99 10.12 -17.23
CA ALA A 84 -5.00 10.42 -15.80
C ALA A 84 -6.35 10.23 -15.06
N GLN A 85 -7.37 9.65 -15.72
CA GLN A 85 -8.63 9.27 -15.07
C GLN A 85 -8.44 7.98 -14.27
N PHE A 86 -9.02 7.93 -13.06
CA PHE A 86 -9.02 6.74 -12.22
C PHE A 86 -9.83 5.61 -12.85
N LEU A 87 -9.21 4.44 -12.92
CA LEU A 87 -9.84 3.21 -13.40
C LEU A 87 -10.54 2.52 -12.24
N LYS A 88 -11.76 2.04 -12.49
CA LYS A 88 -12.61 1.28 -11.57
C LYS A 88 -12.91 -0.08 -12.16
N GLN A 89 -13.19 -1.07 -11.32
CA GLN A 89 -13.44 -2.44 -11.78
C GLN A 89 -14.64 -2.52 -12.73
N GLU A 90 -15.58 -1.58 -12.61
CA GLU A 90 -16.78 -1.43 -13.45
C GLU A 90 -16.46 -1.00 -14.89
N ASP A 91 -15.29 -0.39 -15.13
CA ASP A 91 -14.87 0.09 -16.45
C ASP A 91 -14.42 -1.08 -17.36
N PHE A 92 -14.27 -2.29 -16.82
CA PHE A 92 -13.71 -3.44 -17.52
C PHE A 92 -14.73 -4.56 -17.72
N GLU A 93 -14.59 -5.30 -18.83
CA GLU A 93 -15.29 -6.57 -19.11
C GLU A 93 -14.59 -7.76 -18.44
#